data_AF-A0AAD5GKU5-F1
#
_entry.id   AF-A0AAD5GKU5-F1
#
_cell.length_a   1.000
_cell.length_b   1.000
_cell.length_c   1.000
_cell.angle_alpha   90.00
_cell.angle_beta   90.00
_cell.angle_gamma   90.00
#
_symmetry.space_group_name_H-M   'P 1'
#
loop_
_entity.id
_entity.type
_entity.pdbx_description
1 polymer ?
#
loop_
_entity_poly.entity_id
_entity_poly.type
_entity_poly.pdbx_seq_one_letter_code
_entity_poly.pdbx_strand_id
1 'polypeptide(L)'
;MLARVPIVPRTDQAYKTSIVFAQDKGTSVLYKVLSAFAFRNIRLTKIESRPNRNRPIRVVNDANIGTAKHFEYMFYVDFEASMADVRAQNAMAEVQEYTSFLRVLGSYPIDMNPTRE
;
A
#
# COMPACT_ATOMS: atom_id res chain seq x y z
N MET A 1 13.02 4.17 -9.62
CA MET A 1 12.67 4.06 -11.06
C MET A 1 11.23 3.59 -11.17
N LEU A 2 10.44 4.08 -12.13
CA LEU A 2 9.04 3.63 -12.35
C LEU A 2 8.95 2.86 -13.67
N ALA A 3 8.07 1.85 -13.72
CA ALA A 3 7.84 1.04 -14.91
C ALA A 3 6.33 0.86 -15.15
N ARG A 4 5.94 0.70 -16.42
CA ARG A 4 4.55 0.37 -16.79
C ARG A 4 4.22 -1.09 -16.54
N VAL A 5 5.20 -1.97 -16.73
CA VAL A 5 5.06 -3.42 -16.54
C VAL A 5 5.46 -3.75 -15.11
N PRO A 6 4.61 -4.41 -14.32
CA PRO A 6 4.95 -4.82 -12.97
C PRO A 6 6.02 -5.92 -13.01
N ILE A 7 6.97 -5.84 -12.08
CA ILE A 7 7.91 -6.93 -11.83
C ILE A 7 7.18 -7.97 -10.98
N VAL A 8 7.30 -9.26 -11.33
CA VAL A 8 6.78 -10.35 -10.50
C VAL A 8 7.60 -10.38 -9.20
N PRO A 9 6.99 -10.11 -8.03
CA PRO A 9 7.71 -10.10 -6.77
C PRO A 9 8.25 -11.50 -6.46
N ARG A 10 9.44 -11.57 -5.88
CA ARG A 10 10.06 -12.81 -5.39
C ARG A 10 10.45 -12.64 -3.92
N THR A 11 10.98 -13.69 -3.31
CA THR A 11 11.45 -13.71 -1.92
C THR A 11 12.95 -14.04 -1.82
N ASP A 12 13.68 -13.92 -2.94
CA ASP A 12 15.10 -14.23 -3.08
C ASP A 12 16.04 -13.14 -2.54
N GLN A 13 15.50 -11.95 -2.27
CA GLN A 13 16.23 -10.80 -1.71
C GLN A 13 15.28 -9.92 -0.90
N ALA A 14 15.79 -8.85 -0.29
CA ALA A 14 14.96 -7.90 0.44
C ALA A 14 14.13 -7.05 -0.54
N TYR A 15 12.82 -6.94 -0.27
CA TYR A 15 11.89 -6.11 -1.05
C TYR A 15 11.25 -5.06 -0.17
N LYS A 16 10.90 -3.95 -0.82
CA LYS A 16 9.98 -2.94 -0.30
C LYS A 16 8.73 -2.96 -1.16
N THR A 17 7.58 -2.84 -0.52
CA THR A 17 6.29 -2.71 -1.19
C THR A 17 5.68 -1.37 -0.82
N SER A 18 5.22 -0.65 -1.84
CA SER A 18 4.54 0.64 -1.70
C SER A 18 3.05 0.46 -1.97
N ILE A 19 2.23 0.99 -1.07
CA ILE A 19 0.78 0.97 -1.16
C ILE A 19 0.20 2.37 -0.98
N VAL A 20 -1.00 2.55 -1.49
CA VAL A 20 -1.86 3.68 -1.16
C VAL A 20 -3.21 3.16 -0.70
N PHE A 21 -3.75 3.73 0.37
CA PHE A 21 -5.09 3.41 0.83
C PHE A 21 -5.85 4.66 1.27
N ALA A 22 -7.18 4.54 1.26
CA ALA A 22 -8.09 5.56 1.74
C ALA A 22 -9.37 4.91 2.30
N GLN A 23 -10.10 5.69 3.10
CA GLN A 23 -11.35 5.28 3.70
C GLN A 23 -12.41 6.36 3.49
N ASP A 24 -13.63 5.93 3.14
CA ASP A 24 -14.74 6.86 2.87
C ASP A 24 -15.16 7.62 4.14
N LYS A 25 -15.26 6.93 5.28
CA LYS A 25 -15.66 7.50 6.59
C LYS A 25 -14.97 6.81 7.75
N GLY A 26 -14.58 7.58 8.77
CA GLY A 26 -14.07 7.09 10.06
C GLY A 26 -12.64 7.53 10.37
N THR A 27 -12.38 7.87 11.63
CA THR A 27 -11.11 8.47 12.10
C THR A 27 -10.08 7.46 12.61
N SER A 28 -10.33 6.16 12.50
CA SER A 28 -9.46 5.10 13.05
C SER A 28 -8.76 4.22 12.02
N VAL A 29 -8.96 4.47 10.71
CA VAL A 29 -8.43 3.59 9.66
C VAL A 29 -6.91 3.47 9.71
N LEU A 30 -6.20 4.57 9.97
CA LEU A 30 -4.74 4.54 10.02
C LEU A 30 -4.26 3.56 11.10
N TYR A 31 -4.80 3.66 12.32
CA TYR A 31 -4.44 2.75 13.41
C TYR A 31 -4.67 1.28 13.04
N LYS A 32 -5.84 0.95 12.49
CA LYS A 32 -6.19 -0.43 12.07
C LYS A 32 -5.25 -0.97 10.99
N VAL A 33 -4.89 -0.12 10.04
CA VAL A 33 -3.95 -0.50 8.98
C VAL A 33 -2.54 -0.72 9.55
N LEU A 34 -2.07 0.17 10.42
CA LEU A 34 -0.75 0.01 11.05
C LEU A 34 -0.68 -1.23 11.94
N SER A 35 -1.78 -1.59 12.64
CA SER A 35 -1.82 -2.81 13.46
C SER A 35 -1.70 -4.09 12.62
N ALA A 36 -2.28 -4.13 11.41
CA ALA A 36 -2.18 -5.29 10.53
C ALA A 36 -0.71 -5.65 10.17
N PHE A 37 0.14 -4.63 10.02
CA PHE A 37 1.58 -4.81 9.81
C PHE A 37 2.34 -5.14 11.10
N ALA A 38 2.01 -4.44 12.19
CA ALA A 38 2.68 -4.61 13.48
C ALA A 38 2.53 -6.04 14.03
N PHE A 39 1.31 -6.61 14.00
CA PHE A 39 1.07 -7.97 14.49
C PHE A 39 1.80 -9.05 13.69
N ARG A 40 2.25 -8.74 12.48
CA ARG A 40 3.01 -9.65 11.61
C ARG A 40 4.50 -9.36 11.62
N ASN A 41 4.98 -8.44 12.47
CA ASN A 41 6.38 -7.98 12.50
C ASN A 41 6.87 -7.46 11.13
N ILE A 42 6.01 -6.75 10.38
CA ILE A 42 6.38 -6.13 9.11
C ILE A 42 6.80 -4.68 9.39
N ARG A 43 8.05 -4.34 9.05
CA ARG A 43 8.57 -2.99 9.27
C ARG A 43 8.00 -2.02 8.25
N LEU A 44 7.54 -0.87 8.72
CA LEU A 44 7.17 0.26 7.89
C LEU A 44 8.37 1.19 7.73
N THR A 45 8.62 1.66 6.51
CA THR A 45 9.72 2.58 6.19
C THR A 45 9.23 3.96 5.77
N LYS A 46 7.94 4.08 5.45
CA LYS A 46 7.30 5.34 5.11
C LYS A 46 5.82 5.30 5.49
N ILE A 47 5.33 6.40 6.07
CA ILE A 47 3.91 6.69 6.22
C ILE A 47 3.72 8.17 5.92
N GLU A 48 2.87 8.49 4.95
CA GLU A 48 2.63 9.86 4.53
C GLU A 48 1.14 10.09 4.28
N SER A 49 0.56 11.09 4.93
CA SER A 49 -0.82 11.52 4.69
C SER A 49 -0.87 12.64 3.66
N ARG A 50 -1.79 12.54 2.70
CA ARG A 50 -2.05 13.57 1.69
C ARG A 50 -3.55 13.91 1.69
N PRO A 51 -3.94 15.17 1.92
CA PRO A 51 -5.34 15.57 1.81
C PRO A 51 -5.78 15.45 0.35
N ASN A 52 -6.94 14.84 0.09
CA ASN A 52 -7.46 14.64 -1.28
C ASN A 52 -8.90 15.16 -1.47
N ARG A 53 -9.25 16.26 -0.80
CA ARG A 53 -10.60 16.83 -0.81
C ARG A 53 -11.08 17.31 -2.19
N ASN A 54 -10.17 17.75 -3.06
CA ASN A 54 -10.53 18.46 -4.30
C ASN A 54 -10.43 17.61 -5.57
N ARG A 55 -9.98 16.35 -5.50
CA ARG A 55 -9.80 15.50 -6.69
C ARG A 55 -10.44 14.13 -6.48
N PRO A 56 -11.61 13.86 -7.11
CA PRO A 56 -12.19 12.53 -7.06
C PRO A 56 -11.27 11.51 -7.71
N ILE A 57 -11.16 10.34 -7.09
CA ILE A 57 -10.56 9.17 -7.73
C ILE A 57 -11.66 8.35 -8.38
N ARG A 58 -11.45 8.00 -9.65
CA ARG A 58 -12.28 7.00 -10.33
C ARG A 58 -11.88 5.64 -9.78
N VAL A 59 -12.72 5.10 -8.91
CA VAL A 59 -12.61 3.72 -8.44
C VAL A 59 -13.35 2.87 -9.46
N VAL A 60 -12.60 2.05 -10.18
CA VAL A 60 -13.15 1.10 -11.15
C VAL A 60 -13.41 -0.20 -10.41
N ASN A 61 -14.67 -0.62 -10.36
CA ASN A 61 -15.02 -1.93 -9.81
C ASN A 61 -14.78 -3.02 -10.87
N ASP A 62 -14.83 -4.29 -10.47
CA ASP A 62 -14.61 -5.46 -11.36
C ASP A 62 -15.53 -5.48 -12.61
N ALA A 63 -16.64 -4.74 -12.58
CA ALA A 63 -17.55 -4.54 -13.70
C ALA A 63 -17.16 -3.42 -14.69
N ASN A 64 -15.94 -2.84 -14.58
CA ASN A 64 -15.47 -1.69 -15.37
C ASN A 64 -16.34 -0.41 -15.28
N ILE A 65 -17.26 -0.35 -14.31
CA ILE A 65 -18.03 0.86 -13.99
C ILE A 65 -17.19 1.70 -13.03
N GLY A 66 -16.70 2.84 -13.52
CA GLY A 66 -15.90 3.78 -12.73
C GLY A 66 -16.79 4.70 -11.90
N THR A 67 -16.81 4.53 -10.59
CA THR A 67 -17.49 5.46 -9.67
C THR A 67 -16.49 6.50 -9.18
N ALA A 68 -16.81 7.79 -9.30
CA ALA A 68 -15.98 8.85 -8.75
C ALA A 68 -16.19 8.94 -7.23
N LYS A 69 -15.16 8.59 -6.45
CA LYS A 69 -15.16 8.73 -4.98
C LYS A 69 -14.25 9.87 -4.53
N HIS A 70 -14.69 10.59 -3.51
CA HIS A 70 -13.90 11.63 -2.85
C HIS A 70 -13.45 11.09 -1.49
N PHE A 71 -12.16 11.22 -1.22
CA PHE A 71 -11.56 10.79 0.04
C PHE A 71 -10.96 12.01 0.73
N GLU A 72 -11.18 12.17 2.03
CA GLU A 72 -10.59 13.28 2.77
C GLU A 72 -9.06 13.17 2.84
N TYR A 73 -8.56 11.94 3.03
CA TYR A 73 -7.13 11.63 3.14
C TYR A 73 -6.76 10.37 2.36
N MET A 74 -5.55 10.40 1.81
CA MET A 74 -4.84 9.24 1.28
C MET A 74 -3.58 9.00 2.09
N PHE A 75 -3.33 7.74 2.38
CA PHE A 75 -2.12 7.32 3.08
C PHE A 75 -1.25 6.53 2.13
N TYR A 76 -0.02 7.00 1.97
CA TYR A 76 1.04 6.29 1.26
C TYR A 76 1.90 5.59 2.29
N VAL A 77 2.06 4.29 2.13
CA VAL A 77 2.84 3.46 3.05
C VAL A 77 3.83 2.62 2.28
N ASP A 78 5.07 2.60 2.76
CA ASP A 78 6.09 1.67 2.29
C ASP A 78 6.46 0.71 3.42
N PHE A 79 6.55 -0.59 3.11
CA PHE A 79 6.92 -1.61 4.08
C PHE A 79 7.93 -2.62 3.53
N GLU A 80 8.75 -3.19 4.41
CA GLU A 80 9.81 -4.15 4.09
C GLU A 80 9.26 -5.57 4.01
N ALA A 81 8.54 -5.86 2.93
CA ALA A 81 8.22 -7.21 2.52
C ALA A 81 7.90 -7.26 1.02
N SER A 82 8.00 -8.45 0.44
CA SER A 82 7.57 -8.73 -0.92
C SER A 82 6.08 -9.11 -0.95
N MET A 83 5.34 -8.77 -2.00
CA MET A 83 3.98 -9.28 -2.20
C MET A 83 3.92 -10.80 -2.49
N ALA A 84 5.08 -11.45 -2.65
CA ALA A 84 5.19 -12.92 -2.65
C ALA A 84 5.29 -13.53 -1.23
N ASP A 85 5.52 -12.72 -0.19
CA ASP A 85 5.53 -13.18 1.20
C ASP A 85 4.08 -13.34 1.71
N VAL A 86 3.75 -14.54 2.22
CA VAL A 86 2.44 -14.86 2.81
C VAL A 86 2.07 -13.89 3.95
N ARG A 87 3.05 -13.43 4.74
CA ARG A 87 2.80 -12.43 5.80
C ARG A 87 2.31 -11.11 5.21
N ALA A 88 2.91 -10.66 4.11
CA ALA A 88 2.49 -9.45 3.43
C ALA A 88 1.11 -9.61 2.78
N GLN A 89 0.84 -10.77 2.17
CA GLN A 89 -0.48 -11.08 1.59
C GLN A 89 -1.57 -11.07 2.65
N ASN A 90 -1.33 -11.69 3.81
CA ASN A 90 -2.27 -11.69 4.92
C ASN A 90 -2.47 -10.29 5.52
N ALA A 91 -1.42 -9.47 5.61
CA ALA A 91 -1.56 -8.07 6.02
C ALA A 91 -2.43 -7.30 5.01
N MET A 92 -2.28 -7.57 3.71
CA MET A 92 -3.02 -6.86 2.68
C MET A 92 -4.50 -7.25 2.62
N ALA A 93 -4.81 -8.52 2.85
CA ALA A 93 -6.19 -8.97 3.02
C ALA A 93 -6.87 -8.22 4.19
N GLU A 94 -6.21 -8.14 5.35
CA GLU A 94 -6.75 -7.44 6.52
C GLU A 94 -6.90 -5.92 6.28
N VAL A 95 -5.93 -5.28 5.62
CA VAL A 95 -6.02 -3.86 5.26
C VAL A 95 -7.19 -3.60 4.31
N GLN A 96 -7.49 -4.53 3.41
CA GLN A 96 -8.61 -4.40 2.48
C GLN A 96 -9.96 -4.45 3.19
N GLU A 97 -10.08 -5.14 4.33
CA GLU A 97 -11.30 -5.13 5.16
C GLU A 97 -11.55 -3.77 5.83
N TYR A 98 -10.49 -3.00 6.09
CA TYR A 98 -10.58 -1.71 6.78
C TYR A 98 -10.71 -0.51 5.84
N THR A 99 -10.45 -0.70 4.55
CA THR A 99 -10.26 0.40 3.60
C THR A 99 -11.26 0.34 2.46
N SER A 100 -11.80 1.49 2.07
CA SER A 100 -12.71 1.63 0.94
C SER A 100 -11.98 1.71 -0.40
N PHE A 101 -10.66 1.96 -0.33
CA PHE A 101 -9.75 1.98 -1.45
C PHE A 101 -8.38 1.50 -0.98
N LEU A 102 -7.84 0.51 -1.68
CA LEU A 102 -6.49 0.01 -1.50
C LEU A 102 -5.89 -0.23 -2.88
N ARG A 103 -4.65 0.21 -3.08
CA ARG A 103 -3.89 -0.10 -4.27
C ARG A 103 -2.44 -0.38 -3.92
N VAL A 104 -1.94 -1.52 -4.39
CA VAL A 104 -0.51 -1.81 -4.43
C VAL A 104 0.10 -1.05 -5.61
N LEU A 105 1.09 -0.20 -5.33
CA LEU A 105 1.81 0.57 -6.33
C LEU A 105 2.96 -0.24 -6.94
N GLY A 106 3.52 -1.18 -6.18
CA GLY A 106 4.49 -2.15 -6.64
C GLY A 106 5.34 -2.72 -5.50
N SER A 107 5.97 -3.86 -5.77
CA SER A 107 7.05 -4.42 -4.95
C SER A 107 8.35 -4.34 -5.74
N TYR A 108 9.39 -3.79 -5.12
CA TYR A 108 10.70 -3.60 -5.73
C TYR A 108 11.82 -4.00 -4.77
N PRO A 109 12.95 -4.50 -5.29
CA PRO A 109 14.07 -4.87 -4.44
C PRO A 109 14.65 -3.64 -3.75
N ILE A 110 15.09 -3.81 -2.51
CA ILE A 110 15.85 -2.80 -1.79
C ILE A 110 17.26 -2.85 -2.35
N ASP A 111 17.74 -1.71 -2.87
CA ASP A 111 19.11 -1.62 -3.38
C ASP A 111 20.08 -1.76 -2.18
N MET A 112 20.77 -2.90 -2.12
CA MET A 112 21.77 -3.22 -1.08
C MET A 112 23.18 -2.78 -1.50
N ASN A 113 23.31 -1.71 -2.28
CA ASN A 113 24.58 -1.01 -2.36
C ASN A 113 24.64 -0.01 -1.20
N PRO A 114 25.37 -0.28 -0.10
CA PRO A 114 25.74 0.79 0.79
C PRO A 114 26.49 1.81 -0.07
N THR A 115 26.09 3.06 0.01
CA THR A 115 26.77 4.19 -0.60
C THR A 115 28.28 3.97 -0.45
N ARG A 116 28.98 3.73 -1.57
CA ARG A 116 30.44 3.81 -1.58
C ARG A 116 30.76 5.30 -1.45
N GLU A 117 30.86 5.76 -0.22
CA GLU A 117 31.61 6.97 0.12
C GLU A 117 33.12 6.69 0.02
#